data_AF-A0A1I4VW29-F1
#
_entry.id   AF-A0A1I4VW29-F1
#
_cell.length_a   1.000
_cell.length_b   1.000
_cell.length_c   1.000
_cell.angle_alpha   90.00
_cell.angle_beta   90.00
_cell.angle_gamma   90.00
#
_symmetry.space_group_name_H-M   'P 1'
#
loop_
_entity.id
_entity.type
_entity.pdbx_description
1 polymer ?
#
loop_
_entity_poly.entity_id
_entity_poly.type
_entity_poly.pdbx_seq_one_letter_code
_entity_poly.pdbx_strand_id
1 'polypeptide(L)'
;MLRGGAVRALPAAGGRRLRSNGERPTVGVVRSRTRTGVLARTVAVVALFVLAGCSSGPATIEQDPDTGRSGTSASAPAGSDGAQALRTKFRFFTQDACYSADPAEAFGRCARFTTEIRNVLGQVRQDVPAATAQADATEQALDGFASAGCEAEPGTVGGGDPATCAPAYRQVQEAVQGLATAVGAPR
;
A
#
# COMPACT_ATOMS: atom_id res chain seq x y z
N MET A 1 51.85 -16.14 19.43
CA MET A 1 51.86 -16.83 20.73
C MET A 1 50.64 -16.38 21.53
N LEU A 2 49.81 -17.34 21.98
CA LEU A 2 48.82 -17.30 23.07
C LEU A 2 47.60 -16.37 22.87
N ARG A 3 46.32 -16.70 23.09
CA ARG A 3 45.49 -17.83 23.59
C ARG A 3 44.07 -17.51 23.03
N GLY A 4 43.22 -18.40 22.54
CA GLY A 4 42.84 -19.70 23.09
C GLY A 4 41.72 -19.51 24.13
N GLY A 5 40.46 -19.35 23.70
CA GLY A 5 39.29 -19.26 24.57
C GLY A 5 38.10 -20.02 23.97
N ALA A 6 37.82 -21.20 24.53
CA ALA A 6 36.82 -22.16 24.08
C ALA A 6 35.52 -22.10 24.89
N VAL A 7 34.41 -22.23 24.17
CA VAL A 7 33.18 -23.02 24.45
C VAL A 7 32.53 -22.97 25.84
N ARG A 8 31.23 -22.63 25.86
CA ARG A 8 30.24 -23.35 26.66
C ARG A 8 28.86 -23.32 25.99
N ALA A 9 28.45 -24.47 25.46
CA ALA A 9 27.05 -24.80 25.21
C ALA A 9 26.49 -25.47 26.47
N LEU A 10 25.24 -25.16 26.82
CA LEU A 10 24.44 -25.98 27.74
C LEU A 10 23.13 -26.42 27.05
N PRO A 11 22.68 -27.66 27.27
CA PRO A 11 21.40 -28.18 26.81
C PRO A 11 20.34 -28.19 27.94
N ALA A 12 19.10 -28.52 27.57
CA ALA A 12 18.03 -29.23 28.29
C ALA A 12 16.67 -28.53 28.08
N ALA A 13 15.76 -29.10 27.29
CA ALA A 13 14.82 -30.17 27.63
C ALA A 13 13.63 -29.67 28.48
N GLY A 14 12.40 -29.91 27.98
CA GLY A 14 11.19 -29.67 28.77
C GLY A 14 9.93 -29.64 27.94
N GLY A 15 9.47 -30.81 27.49
CA GLY A 15 8.20 -30.95 26.80
C GLY A 15 7.00 -30.58 27.67
N ARG A 16 5.93 -30.11 27.01
CA ARG A 16 4.57 -30.23 27.53
C ARG A 16 3.61 -30.48 26.37
N ARG A 17 3.15 -31.73 26.27
CA ARG A 17 1.95 -32.15 25.54
C ARG A 17 0.71 -31.74 26.33
N LEU A 18 -0.43 -31.81 25.62
CA LEU A 18 -1.83 -31.76 26.07
C LEU A 18 -2.35 -30.32 26.16
N ARG A 19 -3.48 -29.93 25.55
CA ARG A 19 -4.72 -30.69 25.30
C ARG A 19 -5.41 -30.24 24.02
N SER A 20 -5.96 -31.24 23.33
CA SER A 20 -7.11 -31.14 22.44
C SER A 20 -8.30 -30.54 23.18
N ASN A 21 -8.95 -29.54 22.60
CA ASN A 21 -10.38 -29.29 22.78
C ASN A 21 -10.94 -29.09 21.38
N GLY A 22 -11.75 -30.06 20.95
CA GLY A 22 -12.50 -29.97 19.72
C GLY A 22 -13.68 -29.03 19.88
N GLU A 23 -13.83 -28.10 18.96
CA GLU A 23 -15.10 -27.44 18.70
C GLU A 23 -15.59 -27.90 17.33
N ARG A 24 -16.69 -28.67 17.37
CA ARG A 24 -17.44 -29.10 16.20
C ARG A 24 -18.17 -27.87 15.65
N PRO A 25 -18.07 -27.55 14.35
CA PRO A 25 -18.99 -26.59 13.75
C PRO A 25 -20.39 -27.21 13.72
N THR A 26 -21.31 -26.61 14.46
CA THR A 26 -22.74 -26.86 14.35
C THR A 26 -23.20 -26.47 12.95
N VAL A 27 -23.63 -27.47 12.19
CA VAL A 27 -24.36 -27.32 10.93
C VAL A 27 -25.70 -26.65 11.24
N GLY A 28 -25.76 -25.33 11.02
CA GLY A 28 -26.99 -24.56 11.04
C GLY A 28 -27.79 -24.83 9.76
N VAL A 29 -28.87 -25.59 9.89
CA VAL A 29 -29.86 -25.82 8.84
C VAL A 29 -30.49 -24.49 8.43
N VAL A 30 -30.16 -24.00 7.23
CA VAL A 30 -30.84 -22.87 6.59
C VAL A 30 -32.24 -23.34 6.19
N ARG A 31 -33.24 -22.88 6.93
CA ARG A 31 -34.66 -23.17 6.68
C ARG A 31 -35.19 -22.17 5.65
N SER A 32 -35.37 -22.66 4.43
CA SER A 32 -36.05 -21.97 3.34
C SER A 32 -37.45 -21.52 3.76
N ARG A 33 -37.72 -20.21 3.72
CA ARG A 33 -39.07 -19.65 3.69
C ARG A 33 -39.31 -19.01 2.34
N THR A 34 -39.91 -19.80 1.46
CA THR A 34 -40.68 -19.38 0.30
C THR A 34 -41.85 -18.50 0.78
N ARG A 35 -41.85 -17.23 0.38
CA ARG A 35 -43.08 -16.43 0.27
C ARG A 35 -43.23 -15.95 -1.17
N THR A 36 -43.97 -16.74 -1.93
CA THR A 36 -44.99 -16.26 -2.88
C THR A 36 -45.71 -15.04 -2.26
N GLY A 37 -45.86 -13.87 -2.87
CA GLY A 37 -45.88 -13.47 -4.27
C GLY A 37 -47.22 -12.81 -4.52
N VAL A 38 -47.29 -11.47 -4.67
CA VAL A 38 -48.40 -10.75 -5.31
C VAL A 38 -47.88 -9.43 -5.91
N LEU A 39 -47.74 -9.46 -7.24
CA LEU A 39 -48.12 -8.45 -8.25
C LEU A 39 -47.62 -6.99 -8.07
N ALA A 40 -46.65 -6.55 -8.88
CA ALA A 40 -46.79 -6.16 -10.29
C ALA A 40 -46.95 -4.64 -10.43
N ARG A 41 -45.91 -3.99 -10.99
CA ARG A 41 -45.96 -2.94 -12.03
C ARG A 41 -44.68 -2.11 -12.03
N THR A 42 -43.67 -2.58 -12.76
CA THR A 42 -42.75 -1.73 -13.53
C THR A 42 -41.95 -2.62 -14.49
N VAL A 43 -42.59 -2.93 -15.63
CA VAL A 43 -41.89 -3.33 -16.84
C VAL A 43 -41.25 -2.07 -17.40
N ALA A 44 -39.92 -1.99 -17.44
CA ALA A 44 -39.18 -1.28 -18.49
C ALA A 44 -37.66 -1.36 -18.26
N VAL A 45 -37.00 -2.13 -19.13
CA VAL A 45 -35.69 -1.81 -19.74
C VAL A 45 -34.48 -1.71 -18.82
N VAL A 46 -33.83 -2.85 -18.52
CA VAL A 46 -32.34 -2.93 -18.48
C VAL A 46 -31.90 -4.32 -18.96
N ALA A 47 -32.26 -4.67 -20.20
CA ALA A 47 -31.67 -5.78 -20.93
C ALA A 47 -30.87 -5.19 -22.10
N LEU A 48 -29.77 -4.50 -21.78
CA LEU A 48 -28.76 -3.97 -22.72
C LEU A 48 -27.56 -3.40 -21.93
N PHE A 49 -26.82 -4.25 -21.21
CA PHE A 49 -25.49 -3.91 -20.68
C PHE A 49 -24.51 -5.08 -20.84
N VAL A 50 -24.61 -5.75 -21.98
CA VAL A 50 -23.58 -6.65 -22.49
C VAL A 50 -23.27 -6.11 -23.89
N LEU A 51 -22.05 -5.60 -24.10
CA LEU A 51 -21.47 -5.00 -25.33
C LEU A 51 -21.35 -3.45 -25.40
N ALA A 52 -20.73 -2.84 -24.40
CA ALA A 52 -19.93 -1.61 -24.57
C ALA A 52 -18.77 -1.72 -23.56
N GLY A 53 -17.57 -2.13 -23.97
CA GLY A 53 -16.63 -1.23 -24.62
C GLY A 53 -15.82 -0.54 -23.53
N CYS A 54 -14.56 -0.95 -23.37
CA CYS A 54 -13.53 -0.19 -22.67
C CYS A 54 -13.36 1.16 -23.39
N SER A 55 -14.25 2.13 -23.16
CA SER A 55 -14.06 3.48 -23.65
C SER A 55 -13.15 4.19 -22.65
N SER A 56 -11.88 4.29 -23.01
CA SER A 56 -10.98 5.34 -22.54
C SER A 56 -11.64 6.70 -22.83
N GLY A 57 -12.43 7.20 -21.89
CA GLY A 57 -12.94 8.55 -21.93
C GLY A 57 -11.81 9.53 -21.63
N PRO A 58 -11.71 10.67 -22.33
CA PRO A 58 -10.75 11.70 -21.94
C PRO A 58 -11.12 12.19 -20.53
N ALA A 59 -10.12 12.25 -19.66
CA ALA A 59 -10.25 12.86 -18.35
C ALA A 59 -10.76 14.30 -18.54
N THR A 60 -12.00 14.56 -18.12
CA THR A 60 -12.52 15.90 -17.96
C THR A 60 -11.66 16.61 -16.91
N ILE A 61 -10.92 17.62 -17.34
CA ILE A 61 -10.32 18.58 -16.41
C ILE A 61 -11.48 19.38 -15.85
N GLU A 62 -11.81 19.13 -14.60
CA GLU A 62 -12.71 19.99 -13.82
C GLU A 62 -11.93 21.28 -13.51
N GLN A 63 -12.06 22.26 -14.40
CA GLN A 63 -11.60 23.61 -14.14
C GLN A 63 -12.61 24.25 -13.19
N ASP A 64 -12.23 24.43 -11.94
CA ASP A 64 -12.94 25.33 -11.02
C ASP A 64 -12.77 26.77 -11.55
N PRO A 65 -13.83 27.40 -12.07
CA PRO A 65 -13.74 28.73 -12.68
C PRO A 65 -13.51 29.84 -11.65
N ASP A 66 -13.67 29.57 -10.35
CA ASP A 66 -13.67 30.60 -9.31
C ASP A 66 -12.31 30.77 -8.59
N THR A 67 -11.36 29.84 -8.77
CA THR A 67 -10.07 29.92 -8.06
C THR A 67 -8.84 30.01 -8.95
N GLY A 68 -8.95 29.72 -10.27
CA GLY A 68 -7.82 29.77 -11.20
C GLY A 68 -6.63 28.89 -10.79
N ARG A 69 -6.80 28.01 -9.80
CA ARG A 69 -5.74 27.20 -9.22
C ARG A 69 -5.81 25.84 -9.88
N SER A 70 -4.93 25.62 -10.85
CA SER A 70 -4.67 24.27 -11.36
C SER A 70 -4.17 23.40 -10.21
N GLY A 71 -5.06 22.58 -9.66
CA GLY A 71 -4.64 21.44 -8.86
C GLY A 71 -3.82 20.54 -9.76
N THR A 72 -2.51 20.50 -9.56
CA THR A 72 -1.62 19.54 -10.24
C THR A 72 -1.95 18.16 -9.74
N SER A 73 -2.98 17.55 -10.30
CA SER A 73 -3.21 16.12 -10.14
C SER A 73 -2.04 15.39 -10.80
N ALA A 74 -1.44 14.42 -10.10
CA ALA A 74 -0.30 13.63 -10.56
C ALA A 74 -0.65 12.65 -11.70
N SER A 75 -1.85 12.74 -12.27
CA SER A 75 -2.26 11.97 -13.42
C SER A 75 -1.47 12.42 -14.64
N ALA A 76 -0.62 11.54 -15.15
CA ALA A 76 0.06 11.78 -16.42
C ALA A 76 -0.98 11.90 -17.56
N PRO A 77 -0.68 12.65 -18.63
CA PRO A 77 -1.56 12.75 -19.80
C PRO A 77 -1.87 11.35 -20.36
N ALA A 78 -3.11 11.12 -20.78
CA ALA A 78 -3.49 9.87 -21.43
C ALA A 78 -2.55 9.59 -22.63
N GLY A 79 -1.88 8.44 -22.62
CA GLY A 79 -0.92 8.03 -23.66
C GLY A 79 0.56 8.29 -23.33
N SER A 80 0.90 8.77 -22.13
CA SER A 80 2.31 8.81 -21.69
C SER A 80 2.89 7.40 -21.56
N ASP A 81 4.15 7.23 -21.99
CA ASP A 81 4.96 6.06 -21.60
C ASP A 81 4.90 5.88 -20.07
N GLY A 82 4.50 4.69 -19.61
CA GLY A 82 4.32 4.37 -18.19
C GLY A 82 5.54 4.71 -17.35
N ALA A 83 6.75 4.52 -17.91
CA ALA A 83 7.99 4.90 -17.25
C ALA A 83 8.13 6.43 -17.07
N GLN A 84 7.69 7.23 -18.06
CA GLN A 84 7.70 8.70 -17.95
C GLN A 84 6.65 9.21 -16.95
N ALA A 85 5.48 8.58 -16.89
CA ALA A 85 4.47 8.87 -15.88
C ALA A 85 5.01 8.62 -14.46
N LEU A 86 5.68 7.48 -14.26
CA LEU A 86 6.32 7.14 -12.99
C LEU A 86 7.42 8.14 -12.62
N ARG A 87 8.32 8.52 -13.55
CA ARG A 87 9.33 9.58 -13.30
C ARG A 87 8.70 10.88 -12.83
N THR A 88 7.58 11.28 -13.45
CA THR A 88 6.84 12.49 -13.07
C THR A 88 6.23 12.36 -11.67
N LYS A 89 5.64 11.20 -11.35
CA LYS A 89 5.04 10.94 -10.03
C LYS A 89 6.09 10.91 -8.93
N PHE A 90 7.23 10.25 -9.14
CA PHE A 90 8.33 10.24 -8.19
C PHE A 90 8.97 11.62 -8.00
N ARG A 91 9.03 12.49 -9.02
CA ARG A 91 9.42 13.89 -8.84
C ARG A 91 8.49 14.64 -7.88
N PHE A 92 7.19 14.34 -7.89
CA PHE A 92 6.27 14.93 -6.90
C PHE A 92 6.50 14.34 -5.51
N PHE A 93 6.78 13.04 -5.41
CA PHE A 93 7.14 12.42 -4.13
C PHE A 93 8.41 13.01 -3.52
N THR A 94 9.44 13.32 -4.32
CA THR A 94 10.68 13.93 -3.78
C THR A 94 10.48 15.34 -3.23
N GLN A 95 9.38 16.01 -3.60
CA GLN A 95 9.01 17.35 -3.11
C GLN A 95 8.08 17.29 -1.90
N ASP A 96 7.53 16.11 -1.57
CA ASP A 96 6.68 15.93 -0.40
C ASP A 96 7.53 16.05 0.87
N ALA A 97 7.06 16.80 1.88
CA ALA A 97 7.78 16.96 3.14
C ALA A 97 8.06 15.61 3.83
N CYS A 98 7.19 14.62 3.63
CA CYS A 98 7.34 13.27 4.17
C CYS A 98 8.52 12.48 3.60
N TYR A 99 9.06 12.90 2.44
CA TYR A 99 10.18 12.23 1.78
C TYR A 99 11.52 12.39 2.52
N SER A 100 11.71 13.51 3.22
CA SER A 100 12.99 13.87 3.83
C SER A 100 12.90 14.54 5.21
N ALA A 101 11.69 14.80 5.72
CA ALA A 101 11.51 15.28 7.09
C ALA A 101 12.08 14.30 8.12
N ASP A 102 12.39 14.80 9.31
CA ASP A 102 12.82 13.96 10.43
C ASP A 102 11.80 12.84 10.66
N PRO A 103 12.22 11.55 10.60
CA PRO A 103 11.33 10.42 10.81
C PRO A 103 10.54 10.50 12.12
N ALA A 104 11.13 11.04 13.20
CA ALA A 104 10.48 11.16 14.50
C ALA A 104 9.30 12.14 14.48
N GLU A 105 9.34 13.12 13.60
CA GLU A 105 8.24 14.08 13.42
C GLU A 105 7.28 13.63 12.31
N ALA A 106 7.78 12.89 11.31
CA ALA A 106 7.05 12.55 10.09
C ALA A 106 6.06 11.39 10.25
N PHE A 107 6.43 10.33 10.98
CA PHE A 107 5.64 9.09 10.98
C PHE A 107 4.17 9.30 11.38
N GLY A 108 3.90 10.21 12.33
CA GLY A 108 2.56 10.53 12.83
C GLY A 108 1.70 11.41 11.92
N ARG A 109 2.23 11.90 10.80
CA ARG A 109 1.53 12.80 9.85
C ARG A 109 1.60 12.34 8.39
N CYS A 110 2.46 11.38 8.09
CA CYS A 110 2.82 10.99 6.73
C CYS A 110 2.17 9.70 6.23
N ALA A 111 1.07 9.25 6.86
CA ALA A 111 0.38 8.04 6.43
C ALA A 111 -0.18 8.15 4.99
N ARG A 112 -0.61 9.35 4.56
CA ARG A 112 -0.98 9.55 3.15
C ARG A 112 0.17 9.24 2.20
N PHE A 113 1.39 9.66 2.54
CA PHE A 113 2.56 9.45 1.71
C PHE A 113 2.85 7.95 1.52
N THR A 114 2.79 7.15 2.60
CA THR A 114 3.03 5.70 2.52
C THR A 114 2.01 4.98 1.64
N THR A 115 0.73 5.39 1.65
CA THR A 115 -0.28 4.90 0.71
C THR A 115 0.03 5.24 -0.74
N GLU A 116 0.40 6.49 -1.02
CA GLU A 116 0.71 6.90 -2.39
C GLU A 116 1.90 6.14 -2.96
N ILE A 117 2.91 5.84 -2.13
CA ILE A 117 4.01 4.95 -2.50
C ILE A 117 3.50 3.53 -2.77
N ARG A 118 2.72 2.94 -1.86
CA ARG A 118 2.22 1.57 -2.02
C ARG A 118 1.41 1.41 -3.32
N ASN A 119 0.62 2.44 -3.67
CA ASN A 119 -0.21 2.46 -4.87
C ASN A 119 0.59 2.43 -6.19
N VAL A 120 1.87 2.82 -6.21
CA VAL A 120 2.68 2.83 -7.44
C VAL A 120 3.54 1.59 -7.63
N LEU A 121 3.73 0.76 -6.60
CA LEU A 121 4.69 -0.35 -6.66
C LEU A 121 4.37 -1.37 -7.76
N GLY A 122 3.10 -1.71 -7.92
CA GLY A 122 2.65 -2.60 -9.00
C GLY A 122 2.97 -2.03 -10.39
N GLN A 123 2.77 -0.73 -10.57
CA GLN A 123 3.09 -0.06 -11.83
C GLN A 123 4.60 0.03 -12.07
N VAL A 124 5.41 0.27 -11.03
CA VAL A 124 6.87 0.25 -11.17
C VAL A 124 7.37 -1.11 -11.67
N ARG A 125 6.89 -2.21 -11.09
CA ARG A 125 7.26 -3.57 -11.53
C ARG A 125 6.91 -3.82 -12.99
N GLN A 126 5.78 -3.28 -13.45
CA GLN A 126 5.30 -3.43 -14.82
C GLN A 126 6.08 -2.56 -15.81
N ASP A 127 6.17 -1.26 -15.54
CA ASP A 127 6.60 -0.25 -16.51
C ASP A 127 8.10 0.07 -16.41
N VAL A 128 8.75 -0.26 -15.27
CA VAL A 128 10.20 -0.12 -15.06
C VAL A 128 10.78 -1.40 -14.44
N PRO A 129 10.83 -2.53 -15.17
CA PRO A 129 11.23 -3.82 -14.61
C PRO A 129 12.63 -3.82 -13.96
N ALA A 130 13.54 -2.96 -14.42
CA ALA A 130 14.87 -2.78 -13.83
C ALA A 130 14.84 -2.23 -12.39
N ALA A 131 13.74 -1.62 -11.97
CA ALA A 131 13.52 -1.09 -10.62
C ALA A 131 12.73 -2.06 -9.70
N THR A 132 12.39 -3.27 -10.18
CA THR A 132 11.60 -4.26 -9.42
C THR A 132 12.21 -4.56 -8.04
N ALA A 133 13.53 -4.77 -7.96
CA ALA A 133 14.18 -5.07 -6.69
C ALA A 133 14.01 -3.94 -5.65
N GLN A 134 14.05 -2.68 -6.09
CA GLN A 134 13.80 -1.52 -5.22
C GLN A 134 12.32 -1.37 -4.88
N ALA A 135 11.41 -1.74 -5.79
CA ALA A 135 9.97 -1.77 -5.50
C ALA A 135 9.66 -2.80 -4.40
N ASP A 136 10.27 -3.98 -4.47
CA ASP A 136 10.14 -5.05 -3.47
C ASP A 136 10.74 -4.64 -2.11
N ALA A 137 11.91 -4.01 -2.11
CA ALA A 137 12.51 -3.45 -0.90
C ALA A 137 11.62 -2.36 -0.27
N THR A 138 10.97 -1.54 -1.09
CA THR A 138 10.03 -0.51 -0.62
C THR A 138 8.77 -1.13 -0.03
N GLU A 139 8.21 -2.16 -0.67
CA GLU A 139 7.08 -2.92 -0.10
C GLU A 139 7.44 -3.52 1.24
N GLN A 140 8.61 -4.14 1.35
CA GLN A 140 9.10 -4.74 2.59
C GLN A 140 9.25 -3.70 3.72
N ALA A 141 9.77 -2.50 3.42
CA ALA A 141 9.90 -1.43 4.40
C ALA A 141 8.52 -0.92 4.88
N LEU A 142 7.56 -0.77 3.95
CA LEU A 142 6.19 -0.38 4.27
C LEU A 142 5.48 -1.44 5.13
N ASP A 143 5.68 -2.72 4.84
CA ASP A 143 5.14 -3.82 5.63
C ASP A 143 5.80 -3.91 7.01
N GLY A 144 7.11 -3.65 7.10
CA GLY A 144 7.83 -3.51 8.36
C GLY A 144 7.26 -2.38 9.23
N PHE A 145 6.98 -1.22 8.61
CA PHE A 145 6.36 -0.08 9.28
C PHE A 145 4.95 -0.41 9.80
N ALA A 146 4.10 -1.02 8.97
CA ALA A 146 2.76 -1.42 9.36
C ALA A 146 2.77 -2.52 10.45
N SER A 147 3.59 -3.56 10.30
CA SER A 147 3.70 -4.66 11.27
C SER A 147 4.27 -4.22 12.62
N ALA A 148 5.01 -3.11 12.67
CA ALA A 148 5.44 -2.48 13.92
C ALA A 148 4.32 -1.70 14.65
N GLY A 149 3.09 -1.68 14.11
CA GLY A 149 1.95 -0.96 14.67
C GLY A 149 1.95 0.54 14.40
N CYS A 150 2.80 1.00 13.47
CA CYS A 150 2.94 2.41 13.13
C CYS A 150 1.88 2.90 12.13
N GLU A 151 1.16 1.96 11.52
CA GLU A 151 -0.10 2.18 10.79
C GLU A 151 -1.17 1.31 11.42
N ALA A 152 -2.38 1.84 11.57
CA ALA A 152 -3.54 1.04 12.00
C ALA A 152 -4.12 0.26 10.80
N GLU A 153 -4.20 0.94 9.67
CA GLU A 153 -4.57 0.46 8.34
C GLU A 153 -3.71 1.21 7.32
N PRO A 154 -3.49 0.69 6.09
CA PRO A 154 -2.76 1.40 5.06
C PRO A 154 -3.25 2.83 4.88
N GLY A 155 -2.37 3.82 5.10
CA GLY A 155 -2.73 5.23 4.96
C GLY A 155 -3.27 5.92 6.19
N THR A 156 -3.34 5.23 7.32
CA THR A 156 -3.77 5.79 8.59
C THR A 156 -2.65 5.74 9.62
N VAL A 157 -2.60 6.75 10.48
CA VAL A 157 -1.59 6.84 11.53
C VAL A 157 -1.93 5.82 12.62
N GLY A 158 -0.98 4.95 12.95
CA GLY A 158 -1.09 4.00 14.05
C GLY A 158 -0.80 4.64 15.42
N GLY A 159 -1.07 3.89 16.49
CA GLY A 159 -0.76 4.28 17.87
C GLY A 159 0.61 3.80 18.36
N GLY A 160 1.49 3.34 17.45
CA GLY A 160 2.78 2.74 17.79
C GLY A 160 3.73 3.66 18.54
N ASP A 161 4.65 3.07 19.29
CA ASP A 161 5.67 3.79 20.07
C ASP A 161 6.62 4.59 19.14
N PRO A 162 6.81 5.91 19.37
CA PRO A 162 7.76 6.71 18.60
C PRO A 162 9.17 6.10 18.51
N ALA A 163 9.65 5.42 19.56
CA ALA A 163 10.97 4.78 19.55
C ALA A 163 11.07 3.62 18.54
N THR A 164 9.93 3.04 18.17
CA THR A 164 9.81 1.99 17.14
C THR A 164 9.46 2.59 15.78
N CYS A 165 8.54 3.55 15.75
CA CYS A 165 8.00 4.08 14.49
C CYS A 165 8.92 5.05 13.77
N ALA A 166 9.71 5.85 14.48
CA ALA A 166 10.69 6.72 13.86
C ALA A 166 11.75 5.94 13.03
N PRO A 167 12.45 4.91 13.57
CA PRO A 167 13.40 4.14 12.77
C PRO A 167 12.73 3.30 11.68
N ALA A 168 11.52 2.78 11.89
CA ALA A 168 10.79 2.07 10.85
C ALA A 168 10.40 3.00 9.69
N TYR A 169 9.96 4.23 9.99
CA TYR A 169 9.66 5.23 8.96
C TYR A 169 10.91 5.69 8.20
N ARG A 170 12.05 5.77 8.87
CA ARG A 170 13.34 6.03 8.20
C ARG A 170 13.65 4.99 7.13
N GLN A 171 13.42 3.71 7.41
CA GLN A 171 13.62 2.64 6.42
C GLN A 171 12.69 2.81 5.22
N VAL A 172 11.44 3.26 5.44
CA VAL A 172 10.53 3.61 4.35
C VAL A 172 11.10 4.75 3.50
N GLN A 173 11.56 5.85 4.12
CA GLN A 173 12.15 6.98 3.40
C GLN A 173 13.39 6.56 2.58
N GLU A 174 14.31 5.79 3.17
CA GLU A 174 15.51 5.29 2.50
C GLU A 174 15.15 4.39 1.30
N ALA A 175 14.19 3.48 1.47
CA ALA A 175 13.73 2.61 0.39
C ALA A 175 13.08 3.41 -0.75
N VAL A 176 12.23 4.40 -0.42
CA VAL A 176 11.58 5.27 -1.41
C VAL A 176 12.59 6.14 -2.16
N GLN A 177 13.63 6.63 -1.49
CA GLN A 177 14.73 7.36 -2.14
C GLN A 177 15.51 6.46 -3.12
N GLY A 178 15.75 5.20 -2.74
CA GLY A 178 16.31 4.19 -3.62
C GLY A 178 15.42 3.90 -4.84
N LEU A 179 14.12 3.77 -4.62
CA LEU A 179 13.14 3.55 -5.67
C LEU A 179 13.03 4.74 -6.64
N ALA A 180 13.00 5.97 -6.13
CA ALA A 180 13.00 7.19 -6.94
C ALA A 180 14.24 7.26 -7.85
N THR A 181 15.41 6.88 -7.32
CA THR A 181 16.65 6.77 -8.10
C THR A 181 16.55 5.70 -9.18
N ALA A 182 16.02 4.51 -8.85
CA ALA A 182 15.87 3.40 -9.79
C ALA A 182 14.86 3.68 -10.92
N VAL A 183 13.80 4.44 -10.63
CA VAL A 183 12.82 4.91 -11.63
C VAL A 183 13.40 6.03 -12.51
N GLY A 184 14.52 6.63 -12.11
CA GLY A 184 15.15 7.74 -12.83
C GLY A 184 14.45 9.08 -12.62
N ALA A 185 13.87 9.29 -11.44
CA ALA A 185 13.30 10.57 -11.08
C ALA A 185 14.42 11.64 -11.02
N PRO A 186 14.21 12.83 -11.62
CA PRO A 186 15.15 13.93 -11.48
C PRO A 186 15.20 14.36 -10.01
N ARG A 187 16.42 14.58 -9.50
CA ARG A 187 16.66 15.13 -8.17
C ARG A 187 16.30 16.59 -8.11
#